data_AF-A0A6C7E9N2-F1
#
_entry.id   AF-A0A6C7E9N2-F1
#
_cell.length_a   1.000
_cell.length_b   1.000
_cell.length_c   1.000
_cell.angle_alpha   90.00
_cell.angle_beta   90.00
_cell.angle_gamma   90.00
#
_symmetry.space_group_name_H-M   'P 1'
#
loop_
_entity.id
_entity.type
_entity.pdbx_description
1 polymer ?
#
loop_
_entity_poly.entity_id
_entity_poly.type
_entity_poly.pdbx_seq_one_letter_code
_entity_poly.pdbx_strand_id
1 'polypeptide(L)'
;MNTSPSIDSILEGVIMTIDDEIIPALDNPKAHASAQMIQSLLQGLRQTLPVFDASLVDEHNDMIRTLRDAAAALGDAAGPAADRVRERAQTFGSWSDLPAPSDRDDVVAAHTELGRAIEASFLDLDELQRAGVGAADDAVQVIRTHLGPRYVREAATIMVGEGMLGRN
;
A
#
# COMPACT_ATOMS: atom_id res chain seq x y z
N MET A 1 3.55 18.64 -22.80
CA MET A 1 3.94 17.80 -21.65
C MET A 1 4.25 16.41 -22.18
N ASN A 2 5.44 15.87 -21.93
CA ASN A 2 5.93 14.62 -22.55
C ASN A 2 5.89 13.41 -21.59
N THR A 3 5.06 13.51 -20.55
CA THR A 3 4.79 12.47 -19.54
C THR A 3 3.34 12.61 -19.08
N SER A 4 2.73 11.52 -18.65
CA SER A 4 1.40 11.55 -18.01
C SER A 4 1.45 12.45 -16.76
N PRO A 5 0.46 13.32 -16.52
CA PRO A 5 0.44 14.19 -15.35
C PRO A 5 0.35 13.37 -14.06
N SER A 6 1.09 13.78 -13.02
CA SER A 6 0.99 13.16 -11.69
C SER A 6 -0.35 13.48 -11.05
N ILE A 7 -0.75 12.69 -10.04
CA ILE A 7 -1.97 12.96 -9.25
C ILE A 7 -1.91 14.37 -8.64
N ASP A 8 -0.74 14.80 -8.16
CA ASP A 8 -0.55 16.16 -7.63
C ASP A 8 -0.84 17.23 -8.68
N SER A 9 -0.30 17.06 -9.90
CA SER A 9 -0.55 17.99 -11.01
C SER A 9 -2.02 18.01 -11.45
N ILE A 10 -2.72 16.87 -11.41
CA ILE A 10 -4.15 16.81 -11.70
C ILE A 10 -4.94 17.56 -10.62
N LEU A 11 -4.66 17.30 -9.34
CA LEU A 11 -5.33 17.96 -8.22
C LEU A 11 -5.10 19.48 -8.25
N GLU A 12 -3.88 19.90 -8.54
CA GLU A 12 -3.53 21.30 -8.72
C GLU A 12 -4.36 21.96 -9.82
N GLY A 13 -4.43 21.34 -11.01
CA GLY A 13 -5.23 21.86 -12.12
C GLY A 13 -6.72 21.95 -11.79
N VAL A 14 -7.27 20.97 -11.06
CA VAL A 14 -8.68 21.01 -10.62
C VAL A 14 -8.91 22.13 -9.60
N ILE A 15 -8.01 22.32 -8.64
CA ILE A 15 -8.10 23.39 -7.64
C ILE A 15 -8.06 24.76 -8.32
N MET A 16 -7.15 24.96 -9.28
CA MET A 16 -7.06 26.18 -10.09
C MET A 16 -8.34 26.42 -10.88
N THR A 17 -8.88 25.38 -11.52
CA THR A 17 -10.15 25.49 -12.26
C THR A 17 -11.32 25.88 -11.35
N ILE A 18 -11.36 25.36 -10.12
CA ILE A 18 -12.39 25.75 -9.15
C ILE A 18 -12.25 27.24 -8.78
N ASP A 19 -11.02 27.71 -8.56
CA ASP A 19 -10.74 29.07 -8.11
C ASP A 19 -10.97 30.13 -9.20
N ASP A 20 -10.44 29.86 -10.40
CA ASP A 20 -10.35 30.85 -11.49
C ASP A 20 -11.62 30.86 -12.37
N GLU A 21 -12.29 29.72 -12.51
CA GLU A 21 -13.41 29.58 -13.47
C GLU A 21 -14.75 29.29 -12.77
N ILE A 22 -14.78 28.34 -11.83
CA ILE A 22 -16.05 27.90 -11.24
C ILE A 22 -16.56 28.91 -10.22
N ILE A 23 -15.77 29.22 -9.18
CA ILE A 23 -16.18 30.12 -8.09
C ILE A 23 -16.65 31.49 -8.60
N PRO A 24 -15.97 32.15 -9.57
CA PRO A 24 -16.40 33.44 -10.10
C PRO A 24 -17.71 33.38 -10.90
N ALA A 25 -18.05 32.22 -11.47
CA ALA A 25 -19.28 32.02 -12.24
C ALA A 25 -20.50 31.66 -11.36
N LEU A 26 -20.33 31.53 -10.04
CA LEU A 26 -21.39 31.15 -9.12
C LEU A 26 -22.07 32.37 -8.48
N ASP A 27 -23.31 32.63 -8.89
CA ASP A 27 -24.14 33.71 -8.32
C ASP A 27 -24.88 33.31 -7.03
N ASN A 28 -24.92 32.02 -6.72
CA ASN A 28 -25.62 31.48 -5.55
C ASN A 28 -24.65 31.31 -4.35
N PRO A 29 -24.87 32.00 -3.21
CA PRO A 29 -24.00 31.91 -2.04
C PRO A 29 -23.81 30.49 -1.49
N LYS A 30 -24.85 29.63 -1.57
CA LYS A 30 -24.76 28.23 -1.16
C LYS A 30 -23.86 27.43 -2.11
N ALA A 31 -23.98 27.67 -3.41
CA ALA A 31 -23.13 27.01 -4.41
C ALA A 31 -21.66 27.45 -4.24
N HIS A 32 -21.43 28.73 -3.99
CA HIS A 32 -20.10 29.28 -3.72
C HIS A 32 -19.48 28.61 -2.48
N ALA A 33 -20.21 28.53 -1.37
CA ALA A 33 -19.75 27.85 -0.16
C ALA A 33 -19.48 26.35 -0.41
N SER A 34 -20.31 25.67 -1.20
CA SER A 34 -20.07 24.27 -1.59
C SER A 34 -18.81 24.10 -2.43
N ALA A 35 -18.54 24.98 -3.38
CA ALA A 35 -17.32 24.95 -4.18
C ALA A 35 -16.06 25.15 -3.32
N GLN A 36 -16.10 26.09 -2.38
CA GLN A 36 -15.00 26.32 -1.41
C GLN A 36 -14.76 25.11 -0.50
N MET A 37 -15.83 24.43 -0.04
CA MET A 37 -15.69 23.20 0.74
C MET A 37 -15.03 22.08 -0.10
N ILE A 38 -15.43 21.91 -1.37
CA ILE A 38 -14.81 20.93 -2.27
C ILE A 38 -13.33 21.26 -2.50
N GLN A 39 -13.01 22.53 -2.77
CA GLN A 39 -11.63 22.99 -2.93
C GLN A 39 -10.79 22.68 -1.69
N SER A 40 -11.34 22.93 -0.49
CA SER A 40 -10.67 22.64 0.78
C SER A 40 -10.40 21.14 0.96
N LEU A 41 -11.34 20.27 0.58
CA LEU A 41 -11.15 18.82 0.61
C LEU A 41 -10.07 18.36 -0.38
N LEU A 42 -10.04 18.92 -1.59
CA LEU A 42 -9.02 18.61 -2.60
C LEU A 42 -7.63 19.08 -2.15
N GLN A 43 -7.53 20.25 -1.52
CA GLN A 43 -6.28 20.73 -0.92
C GLN A 43 -5.81 19.81 0.22
N GLY A 44 -6.73 19.37 1.08
CA GLY A 44 -6.44 18.38 2.13
C GLY A 44 -5.94 17.05 1.55
N LEU A 45 -6.54 16.56 0.47
CA LEU A 45 -6.08 15.37 -0.22
C LEU A 45 -4.66 15.57 -0.81
N ARG A 46 -4.41 16.71 -1.46
CA ARG A 46 -3.10 17.05 -2.02
C ARG A 46 -2.00 17.06 -0.94
N GLN A 47 -2.31 17.60 0.23
CA GLN A 47 -1.39 17.65 1.39
C GLN A 47 -1.07 16.27 2.00
N THR A 48 -1.94 15.27 1.79
CA THR A 48 -1.70 13.90 2.30
C THR A 48 -0.90 13.02 1.34
N LEU A 49 -0.77 13.41 0.06
CA LEU A 49 0.01 12.63 -0.93
C LEU A 49 1.44 12.31 -0.48
N PRO A 50 2.25 13.25 0.05
CA PRO A 50 3.61 12.93 0.49
C PRO A 50 3.65 11.92 1.64
N VAL A 51 2.62 11.92 2.50
CA VAL A 51 2.50 10.96 3.61
C VAL A 51 2.20 9.56 3.07
N PHE A 52 1.35 9.44 2.05
CA PHE A 52 1.10 8.16 1.38
C PHE A 52 2.34 7.64 0.66
N ASP A 53 3.07 8.51 -0.01
CA ASP A 53 4.29 8.11 -0.74
C ASP A 53 5.39 7.65 0.23
N ALA A 54 5.59 8.35 1.34
CA ALA A 54 6.49 7.89 2.41
C ALA A 54 6.05 6.55 3.02
N SER A 55 4.74 6.42 3.31
CA SER A 55 4.19 5.17 3.86
C SER A 55 4.37 3.98 2.90
N LEU A 56 4.28 4.21 1.59
CA LEU A 56 4.48 3.17 0.58
C LEU A 56 5.94 2.71 0.52
N VAL A 57 6.89 3.63 0.66
CA VAL A 57 8.33 3.30 0.75
C VAL A 57 8.63 2.50 2.02
N ASP A 58 8.06 2.91 3.15
CA ASP A 58 8.20 2.16 4.41
C ASP A 58 7.61 0.75 4.28
N GLU A 59 6.38 0.62 3.74
CA GLU A 59 5.75 -0.69 3.52
C GLU A 59 6.59 -1.57 2.58
N HIS A 60 7.11 -0.99 1.49
CA HIS A 60 8.01 -1.69 0.57
C HIS A 60 9.25 -2.26 1.29
N ASN A 61 9.95 -1.43 2.07
CA ASN A 61 11.14 -1.85 2.82
C ASN A 61 10.79 -2.92 3.87
N ASP A 62 9.63 -2.81 4.50
CA ASP A 62 9.10 -3.78 5.45
C ASP A 62 8.79 -5.13 4.78
N MET A 63 8.30 -5.13 3.54
CA MET A 63 8.04 -6.35 2.77
C MET A 63 9.34 -7.09 2.43
N ILE A 64 10.40 -6.37 2.04
CA ILE A 64 11.74 -6.95 1.82
C ILE A 64 12.20 -7.66 3.10
N ARG A 65 12.11 -6.99 4.25
CA ARG A 65 12.47 -7.57 5.56
C ARG A 65 11.63 -8.79 5.90
N THR A 66 10.32 -8.71 5.69
CA THR A 66 9.37 -9.81 5.96
C THR A 66 9.73 -11.09 5.19
N LEU A 67 10.13 -10.97 3.92
CA LEU A 67 10.56 -12.13 3.13
C LEU A 67 11.84 -12.77 3.69
N ARG A 68 12.82 -11.95 4.12
CA ARG A 68 14.03 -12.46 4.78
C ARG A 68 13.70 -13.17 6.09
N ASP A 69 12.90 -12.53 6.92
CA ASP A 69 12.56 -13.01 8.26
C ASP A 69 11.72 -14.29 8.20
N ALA A 70 10.79 -14.39 7.24
CA ALA A 70 10.00 -15.60 7.02
C ALA A 70 10.88 -16.79 6.57
N ALA A 71 11.84 -16.56 5.67
CA ALA A 71 12.79 -17.60 5.27
C ALA A 71 13.74 -18.00 6.41
N ALA A 72 14.16 -17.03 7.24
CA ALA A 72 14.97 -17.31 8.43
C ALA A 72 14.20 -18.14 9.46
N ALA A 73 12.93 -17.82 9.71
CA ALA A 73 12.05 -18.58 10.60
C ALA A 73 11.79 -20.00 10.08
N LEU A 74 11.69 -20.17 8.76
CA LEU A 74 11.54 -21.49 8.14
C LEU A 74 12.79 -22.37 8.32
N GLY A 75 13.97 -21.77 8.45
CA GLY A 75 15.24 -22.44 8.74
C GLY A 75 15.62 -23.49 7.69
N ASP A 76 16.12 -24.63 8.15
CA ASP A 76 16.59 -25.74 7.32
C ASP A 76 15.47 -26.72 6.92
N ALA A 77 14.20 -26.28 6.97
CA ALA A 77 13.09 -27.10 6.52
C ALA A 77 13.32 -27.56 5.06
N ALA A 78 13.12 -28.86 4.84
CA ALA A 78 13.38 -29.50 3.56
C ALA A 78 12.10 -29.60 2.72
N GLY A 79 12.29 -29.59 1.40
CA GLY A 79 11.24 -29.86 0.43
C GLY A 79 11.04 -28.70 -0.55
N PRO A 80 10.38 -28.97 -1.70
CA PRO A 80 10.29 -28.00 -2.79
C PRO A 80 9.64 -26.67 -2.38
N ALA A 81 8.62 -26.71 -1.53
CA ALA A 81 7.95 -25.49 -1.04
C ALA A 81 8.89 -24.64 -0.16
N ALA A 82 9.72 -25.27 0.67
CA ALA A 82 10.69 -24.55 1.49
C ALA A 82 11.81 -23.93 0.65
N ASP A 83 12.25 -24.64 -0.40
CA ASP A 83 13.22 -24.12 -1.36
C ASP A 83 12.68 -22.89 -2.10
N ARG A 84 11.41 -22.92 -2.56
CA ARG A 84 10.76 -21.76 -3.20
C ARG A 84 10.66 -20.53 -2.29
N VAL A 85 10.34 -20.73 -1.00
CA VAL A 85 10.33 -19.63 -0.02
C VAL A 85 11.74 -19.04 0.14
N ARG A 86 12.77 -19.88 0.29
CA ARG A 86 14.16 -19.43 0.40
C ARG A 86 14.65 -18.72 -0.86
N GLU A 87 14.31 -19.22 -2.05
CA GLU A 87 14.66 -18.60 -3.34
C GLU A 87 14.01 -17.22 -3.51
N ARG A 88 12.72 -17.08 -3.17
CA ARG A 88 12.05 -15.77 -3.15
C ARG A 88 12.70 -14.81 -2.16
N ALA A 89 13.03 -15.26 -0.96
CA ALA A 89 13.71 -14.43 0.02
C ALA A 89 15.13 -14.02 -0.44
N GLN A 90 15.86 -14.88 -1.14
CA GLN A 90 17.16 -14.50 -1.72
C GLN A 90 16.99 -13.48 -2.85
N THR A 91 15.98 -13.64 -3.69
CA THR A 91 15.73 -12.75 -4.83
C THR A 91 15.28 -11.38 -4.37
N PHE A 92 14.18 -11.33 -3.60
CA PHE A 92 13.52 -10.09 -3.21
C PHE A 92 14.06 -9.52 -1.91
N GLY A 93 14.45 -10.37 -0.96
CA GLY A 93 15.05 -9.94 0.29
C GLY A 93 16.45 -9.34 0.11
N SER A 94 17.12 -9.57 -1.02
CA SER A 94 18.41 -8.93 -1.33
C SER A 94 18.26 -7.55 -1.98
N TRP A 95 17.04 -7.11 -2.28
CA TRP A 95 16.81 -5.77 -2.79
C TRP A 95 17.25 -4.72 -1.75
N SER A 96 17.80 -3.63 -2.26
CA SER A 96 18.17 -2.49 -1.42
C SER A 96 16.92 -1.73 -1.01
N ASP A 97 16.90 -1.28 0.24
CA ASP A 97 15.84 -0.42 0.74
C ASP A 97 15.77 0.87 -0.12
N LEU A 98 14.56 1.29 -0.45
CA LEU A 98 14.32 2.51 -1.20
C LEU A 98 14.39 3.72 -0.26
N PRO A 99 15.03 4.83 -0.66
CA PRO A 99 15.06 6.06 0.13
C PRO A 99 13.72 6.80 0.03
N ALA A 100 13.30 7.46 1.10
CA ALA A 100 12.18 8.41 1.05
C ALA A 100 12.72 9.85 0.82
N PRO A 101 12.23 10.60 -0.20
CA PRO A 101 11.26 10.22 -1.23
C PRO A 101 11.91 9.48 -2.43
N SER A 102 11.14 8.58 -3.06
CA SER A 102 11.49 7.86 -4.29
C SER A 102 10.49 8.16 -5.41
N ASP A 103 10.86 7.85 -6.65
CA ASP A 103 9.93 7.96 -7.78
C ASP A 103 8.72 7.01 -7.56
N ARG A 104 7.51 7.57 -7.66
CA ARG A 104 6.29 6.85 -7.30
C ARG A 104 6.02 5.66 -8.22
N ASP A 105 6.27 5.80 -9.52
CA ASP A 105 5.95 4.75 -10.48
C ASP A 105 6.88 3.55 -10.27
N ASP A 106 8.17 3.82 -10.01
CA ASP A 106 9.15 2.79 -9.66
C ASP A 106 8.81 2.10 -8.33
N VAL A 107 8.43 2.87 -7.30
CA VAL A 107 8.04 2.30 -6.00
C VAL A 107 6.78 1.43 -6.14
N VAL A 108 5.76 1.88 -6.86
CA VAL A 108 4.50 1.13 -7.05
C VAL A 108 4.75 -0.18 -7.80
N ALA A 109 5.56 -0.15 -8.85
CA ALA A 109 5.91 -1.35 -9.62
C ALA A 109 6.65 -2.37 -8.74
N ALA A 110 7.70 -1.94 -8.04
CA ALA A 110 8.49 -2.80 -7.18
C ALA A 110 7.70 -3.32 -5.95
N HIS A 111 6.87 -2.48 -5.34
CA HIS A 111 5.96 -2.85 -4.26
C HIS A 111 4.94 -3.91 -4.71
N THR A 112 4.39 -3.78 -5.92
CA THR A 112 3.47 -4.76 -6.49
C THR A 112 4.13 -6.13 -6.65
N GLU A 113 5.40 -6.16 -7.06
CA GLU A 113 6.17 -7.39 -7.20
C GLU A 113 6.42 -8.07 -5.85
N LEU A 114 6.82 -7.30 -4.83
CA LEU A 114 6.96 -7.79 -3.46
C LEU A 114 5.64 -8.34 -2.91
N GLY A 115 4.50 -7.71 -3.23
CA GLY A 115 3.18 -8.17 -2.78
C GLY A 115 2.87 -9.57 -3.30
N ARG A 116 3.13 -9.81 -4.58
CA ARG A 116 3.00 -11.14 -5.20
C ARG A 116 3.96 -12.16 -4.58
N ALA A 117 5.18 -11.73 -4.25
CA ALA A 117 6.16 -12.61 -3.61
C ALA A 117 5.74 -13.05 -2.19
N ILE A 118 5.13 -12.14 -1.41
CA ILE A 118 4.58 -12.46 -0.09
C ILE A 118 3.38 -13.41 -0.23
N GLU A 119 2.45 -13.14 -1.15
CA GLU A 119 1.30 -14.02 -1.39
C GLU A 119 1.74 -15.44 -1.78
N ALA A 120 2.67 -15.56 -2.73
CA ALA A 120 3.20 -16.85 -3.15
C ALA A 120 3.96 -17.56 -2.01
N SER A 121 4.64 -16.81 -1.13
CA SER A 121 5.28 -17.37 0.07
C SER A 121 4.26 -17.90 1.07
N PHE A 122 3.14 -17.21 1.23
CA PHE A 122 2.07 -17.66 2.11
C PHE A 122 1.46 -19.00 1.64
N LEU A 123 1.25 -19.17 0.33
CA LEU A 123 0.74 -20.41 -0.26
C LEU A 123 1.71 -21.59 -0.06
N ASP A 124 3.01 -21.35 -0.26
CA ASP A 124 4.03 -22.40 -0.08
C ASP A 124 4.20 -22.78 1.39
N LEU A 125 4.06 -21.82 2.32
CA LEU A 125 4.07 -22.12 3.75
C LEU A 125 2.82 -22.90 4.18
N ASP A 126 1.65 -22.61 3.62
CA ASP A 126 0.43 -23.39 3.83
C ASP A 126 0.57 -24.84 3.30
N GLU A 127 1.25 -25.06 2.18
CA GLU A 127 1.63 -26.41 1.71
C GLU A 127 2.46 -27.15 2.78
N LEU A 128 3.48 -26.49 3.34
CA LEU A 128 4.35 -27.06 4.38
C LEU A 128 3.61 -27.34 5.69
N GLN A 129 2.69 -26.46 6.10
CA GLN A 129 1.82 -26.67 7.27
C GLN A 129 0.96 -27.93 7.09
N ARG A 130 0.35 -28.11 5.91
CA ARG A 130 -0.43 -29.33 5.60
C ARG A 130 0.42 -30.59 5.58
N ALA A 131 1.70 -30.47 5.25
CA ALA A 131 2.67 -31.55 5.34
C ALA A 131 3.20 -31.80 6.76
N GLY A 132 2.77 -31.01 7.75
CA GLY A 132 3.16 -31.17 9.16
C GLY A 132 4.52 -30.57 9.52
N VAL A 133 5.04 -29.65 8.71
CA VAL A 133 6.33 -28.98 8.98
C VAL A 133 6.10 -27.85 9.98
N GLY A 134 6.48 -28.07 11.25
CA GLY A 134 6.26 -27.10 12.34
C GLY A 134 6.92 -25.74 12.12
N ALA A 135 8.11 -25.68 11.50
CA ALA A 135 8.78 -24.42 11.19
C ALA A 135 7.99 -23.51 10.24
N ALA A 136 7.03 -24.07 9.48
CA ALA A 136 6.15 -23.29 8.65
C ALA A 136 5.16 -22.45 9.47
N ASP A 137 4.77 -22.90 10.67
CA ASP A 137 3.89 -22.13 11.56
C ASP A 137 4.56 -20.82 12.01
N ASP A 138 5.85 -20.88 12.37
CA ASP A 138 6.64 -19.74 12.77
C ASP A 138 6.82 -18.74 11.61
N ALA A 139 7.13 -19.25 10.41
CA ALA A 139 7.26 -18.42 9.21
C ALA A 139 5.94 -17.76 8.79
N VAL A 140 4.80 -18.47 8.92
CA VAL A 140 3.47 -17.90 8.69
C VAL A 140 3.18 -16.78 9.68
N GLN A 141 3.60 -16.94 10.94
CA GLN A 141 3.38 -15.92 11.96
C GLN A 141 4.14 -14.63 11.65
N VAL A 142 5.34 -14.71 11.04
CA VAL A 142 6.08 -13.53 10.53
C VAL A 142 5.25 -12.79 9.48
N ILE A 143 4.77 -13.49 8.45
CA ILE A 143 3.96 -12.87 7.39
C ILE A 143 2.66 -12.27 7.95
N ARG A 144 1.98 -12.96 8.86
CA ARG A 144 0.75 -12.44 9.51
C ARG A 144 0.99 -11.17 10.31
N THR A 145 2.14 -11.08 10.98
CA THR A 145 2.50 -9.91 11.78
C THR A 145 2.70 -8.68 10.89
N HIS A 146 3.29 -8.87 9.71
CA HIS A 146 3.41 -7.83 8.69
C HIS A 146 2.03 -7.39 8.14
N LEU A 147 1.15 -8.35 7.82
CA LEU A 147 -0.16 -8.05 7.23
C LEU A 147 -1.21 -7.51 8.23
N GLY A 148 -1.06 -7.81 9.52
CA GLY A 148 -2.03 -7.48 10.57
C GLY A 148 -2.46 -6.01 10.61
N PRO A 149 -1.53 -5.04 10.66
CA PRO A 149 -1.86 -3.62 10.65
C PRO A 149 -2.68 -3.18 9.43
N ARG A 150 -2.40 -3.77 8.26
CA ARG A 150 -3.12 -3.47 7.02
C ARG A 150 -4.55 -4.02 7.05
N TYR A 151 -4.75 -5.25 7.49
CA TYR A 151 -6.09 -5.82 7.66
C TYR A 151 -6.94 -5.01 8.65
N VAL A 152 -6.37 -4.53 9.76
CA VAL A 152 -7.09 -3.67 10.71
C VAL A 152 -7.49 -2.34 10.07
N ARG A 153 -6.60 -1.73 9.28
CA ARG A 153 -6.88 -0.47 8.56
C ARG A 153 -7.98 -0.66 7.50
N GLU A 154 -7.91 -1.73 6.73
CA GLU A 154 -8.92 -2.07 5.70
C GLU A 154 -10.28 -2.40 6.34
N ALA A 155 -10.30 -3.20 7.41
CA ALA A 155 -11.53 -3.51 8.15
C ALA A 155 -12.16 -2.26 8.78
N ALA A 156 -11.36 -1.37 9.36
CA ALA A 156 -11.84 -0.08 9.87
C ALA A 156 -12.45 0.78 8.76
N THR A 157 -11.87 0.75 7.56
CA THR A 157 -12.37 1.50 6.39
C THR A 157 -13.70 0.93 5.89
N ILE A 158 -13.86 -0.40 5.85
CA ILE A 158 -15.11 -1.08 5.49
C ILE A 158 -16.22 -0.79 6.51
N MET A 159 -15.93 -0.85 7.82
CA MET A 159 -16.92 -0.55 8.86
C MET A 159 -17.35 0.92 8.87
N VAL A 160 -16.45 1.86 8.56
CA VAL A 160 -16.83 3.27 8.36
C VAL A 160 -17.72 3.43 7.12
N GLY A 161 -17.47 2.65 6.06
CA GLY A 161 -18.33 2.59 4.87
C GLY A 161 -19.76 2.14 5.18
N GLU A 162 -19.93 1.13 6.03
CA GLU A 162 -21.26 0.69 6.51
C GLU A 162 -21.90 1.69 7.48
N GLY A 163 -21.10 2.34 8.35
CA GLY A 163 -21.59 3.36 9.28
C GLY A 163 -22.09 4.65 8.59
N MET A 164 -21.66 4.92 7.36
CA MET A 164 -22.11 6.07 6.56
C MET A 164 -23.39 5.80 5.75
N LEU A 165 -23.85 4.54 5.65
CA LEU A 165 -25.11 4.17 4.99
C LEU A 165 -26.35 4.38 5.90
N GLY A 166 -26.16 4.77 7.16
CA GLY A 166 -27.23 4.98 8.14
C GLY A 166 -27.64 6.43 8.40
N ARG A 167 -27.08 7.42 7.66
CA ARG A 167 -27.46 8.83 7.78
C ARG A 167 -28.47 9.23 6.70
N ASN A 168 -29.71 8.77 6.86
CA ASN A 168 -30.89 9.36 6.19
C ASN A 168 -31.83 9.92 7.26
#